data_AF-X1M4F0-F1
#
_entry.id   AF-X1M4F0-F1
#
_cell.length_a   1.000
_cell.length_b   1.000
_cell.length_c   1.000
_cell.angle_alpha   90.00
_cell.angle_beta   90.00
_cell.angle_gamma   90.00
#
_symmetry.space_group_name_H-M   'P 1'
#
loop_
_entity.id
_entity.type
_entity.pdbx_description
1 polymer ?
#
loop_
_entity_poly.entity_id
_entity_poly.type
_entity_poly.pdbx_seq_one_letter_code
_entity_poly.pdbx_strand_id
1 'polypeptide(L)'
;MYNADHEILYIGKAKNLRDRVGTYFAASNVNPKVQALVAQIAEIEVTVANSETEALLLEYNLIKAHKPRFNVVLRDDKSFPYIQVQDA
;
A
#
# COMPACT_ATOMS: atom_id res chain seq x y z
N MET A 1 -6.52 -1.82 -1.54
CA MET A 1 -7.26 -1.07 -2.57
C MET A 1 -7.52 -2.00 -3.72
N TYR A 2 -8.77 -2.07 -4.19
CA TYR A 2 -9.24 -3.06 -5.15
C TYR A 2 -9.84 -2.39 -6.39
N ASN A 3 -9.78 -3.08 -7.53
CA ASN A 3 -10.56 -2.72 -8.72
C ASN A 3 -11.99 -3.30 -8.65
N ALA A 4 -12.79 -3.02 -9.68
CA ALA A 4 -14.17 -3.51 -9.78
C ALA A 4 -14.27 -5.05 -9.80
N ASP A 5 -13.22 -5.72 -10.26
CA ASP A 5 -13.12 -7.18 -10.33
C ASP A 5 -12.60 -7.81 -9.01
N HIS A 6 -12.52 -7.03 -7.92
CA HIS A 6 -11.98 -7.44 -6.62
C HIS A 6 -10.50 -7.87 -6.65
N GLU A 7 -9.72 -7.40 -7.61
CA GLU A 7 -8.27 -7.62 -7.65
C GLU A 7 -7.53 -6.55 -6.85
N ILE A 8 -6.51 -6.96 -6.10
CA ILE A 8 -5.69 -6.04 -5.30
C ILE A 8 -4.82 -5.19 -6.22
N LEU A 9 -5.07 -3.89 -6.23
CA LEU A 9 -4.30 -2.89 -6.98
C LEU A 9 -3.08 -2.41 -6.20
N TYR A 10 -3.28 -2.07 -4.93
CA TYR A 10 -2.26 -1.47 -4.06
C TYR A 10 -2.51 -1.82 -2.58
N ILE A 11 -1.41 -2.09 -1.88
CA ILE A 11 -1.33 -2.28 -0.42
C ILE A 11 -0.36 -1.24 0.13
N GLY A 12 -0.72 -0.59 1.23
CA GLY A 12 0.16 0.37 1.90
C GLY A 12 -0.19 0.53 3.38
N LYS A 13 0.79 0.93 4.19
CA LYS A 13 0.60 1.30 5.59
C LYS A 13 0.51 2.81 5.79
N ALA A 14 -0.16 3.23 6.88
CA ALA A 14 -0.26 4.62 7.28
C ALA A 14 -0.31 4.76 8.80
N LYS A 15 0.34 5.81 9.34
CA LYS A 15 0.11 6.23 10.74
C LYS A 15 -1.24 6.91 10.90
N ASN A 16 -1.62 7.73 9.91
CA ASN A 16 -2.93 8.36 9.80
C ASN A 16 -3.56 7.97 8.46
N LEU A 17 -4.60 7.13 8.52
CA LEU A 17 -5.32 6.64 7.35
C LEU A 17 -6.03 7.77 6.59
N ARG A 18 -6.59 8.75 7.30
CA ARG A 18 -7.30 9.88 6.68
C ARG A 18 -6.38 10.70 5.80
N ASP A 19 -5.21 11.07 6.32
CA ASP A 19 -4.24 11.88 5.59
C ASP A 19 -3.68 11.10 4.39
N ARG A 20 -3.39 9.81 4.60
CA ARG A 20 -2.85 8.93 3.55
C ARG A 20 -3.82 8.78 2.39
N VAL A 21 -5.08 8.43 2.70
CA VAL A 21 -6.12 8.26 1.68
C VAL A 21 -6.42 9.62 1.03
N GLY A 22 -6.57 10.68 1.82
CA GLY A 22 -6.84 12.03 1.32
C GLY A 22 -5.81 12.52 0.29
N THR A 23 -4.53 12.19 0.48
CA THR A 23 -3.45 12.56 -0.46
C THR A 23 -3.64 11.94 -1.86
N TYR A 24 -4.18 10.72 -1.95
CA TYR A 24 -4.42 10.08 -3.25
C TYR A 24 -5.51 10.80 -4.04
N PHE A 25 -6.59 11.23 -3.38
CA PHE A 25 -7.76 11.85 -4.01
C PHE A 25 -7.70 13.38 -4.05
N ALA A 26 -6.61 13.99 -3.56
CA ALA A 26 -6.43 15.43 -3.61
C ALA A 26 -6.33 15.92 -5.06
N ALA A 27 -7.11 16.95 -5.40
CA ALA A 27 -7.10 17.55 -6.75
C ALA A 27 -5.73 18.13 -7.15
N SER A 28 -4.87 18.44 -6.17
CA SER A 28 -3.49 18.89 -6.39
C SER A 28 -2.51 17.76 -6.74
N ASN A 29 -2.95 16.50 -6.73
CA ASN A 29 -2.09 15.37 -7.06
C ASN A 29 -1.85 15.27 -8.56
N VAL A 30 -0.64 15.66 -8.98
CA VAL A 30 -0.21 15.68 -10.39
C VAL A 30 0.58 14.43 -10.80
N ASN A 31 0.74 13.43 -9.93
CA ASN A 31 1.51 12.23 -10.26
C ASN A 31 0.69 11.29 -11.17
N PRO A 32 1.07 11.07 -12.45
CA PRO A 32 0.26 10.30 -13.38
C PRO A 32 0.05 8.84 -12.95
N LYS A 33 1.04 8.23 -12.28
CA LYS A 33 0.93 6.85 -11.79
C LYS A 33 -0.09 6.73 -10.67
N VAL A 34 -0.17 7.75 -9.81
CA VAL A 34 -1.14 7.79 -8.71
C VAL A 34 -2.54 8.09 -9.24
N GLN A 35 -2.66 8.99 -10.21
CA GLN A 35 -3.94 9.23 -10.90
C GLN A 35 -4.45 7.96 -11.59
N ALA A 36 -3.57 7.19 -12.23
CA ALA A 36 -3.91 5.91 -12.84
C ALA A 36 -4.35 4.86 -11.81
N LEU A 37 -3.74 4.83 -10.61
CA LEU A 37 -4.22 4.00 -9.51
C LEU A 37 -5.64 4.43 -9.10
N VAL A 38 -5.82 5.71 -8.78
CA VAL A 38 -7.09 6.25 -8.29
C VAL A 38 -8.23 6.01 -9.27
N ALA A 39 -7.99 6.15 -10.56
CA ALA A 39 -8.99 5.90 -11.61
C ALA A 39 -9.48 4.44 -11.67
N GLN A 40 -8.75 3.49 -11.07
CA GLN A 40 -9.11 2.06 -11.07
C GLN A 40 -9.67 1.58 -9.72
N ILE A 41 -9.59 2.39 -8.66
CA ILE A 41 -10.08 1.99 -7.34
C ILE A 41 -11.61 1.93 -7.38
N ALA A 42 -12.16 0.75 -7.12
CA ALA A 42 -13.58 0.55 -6.83
C ALA A 42 -13.82 0.42 -5.32
N GLU A 43 -12.85 -0.11 -4.56
CA GLU A 43 -13.01 -0.38 -3.13
C GLU A 43 -11.71 -0.16 -2.33
N ILE A 44 -11.85 0.28 -1.09
CA ILE A 44 -10.77 0.44 -0.12
C ILE A 44 -11.11 -0.32 1.16
N GLU A 45 -10.39 -1.39 1.43
CA GLU A 45 -10.38 -2.06 2.73
C GLU A 45 -9.27 -1.52 3.64
N VAL A 46 -9.50 -1.57 4.94
CA VAL A 46 -8.60 -1.10 5.98
C VAL A 46 -8.55 -2.11 7.12
N THR A 47 -7.33 -2.44 7.55
CA THR A 47 -7.08 -3.22 8.77
C THR A 47 -6.32 -2.36 9.78
N VAL A 48 -6.85 -2.25 11.00
CA VAL A 48 -6.19 -1.53 12.09
C VAL A 48 -5.15 -2.45 12.74
N ALA A 49 -3.91 -1.97 12.82
CA ALA A 49 -2.83 -2.64 13.55
C ALA A 49 -2.59 -1.97 14.89
N ASN A 50 -2.12 -2.72 15.88
CA ASN A 50 -1.87 -2.23 17.23
C ASN A 50 -0.52 -1.52 17.36
N SER A 51 0.35 -1.63 16.36
CA SER A 51 1.65 -0.96 16.33
C SER A 51 2.12 -0.69 14.89
N GLU A 52 3.08 0.22 14.75
CA GLU A 52 3.75 0.47 13.46
C GLU A 52 4.49 -0.77 12.93
N THR A 53 5.07 -1.57 13.83
CA THR A 53 5.79 -2.80 13.48
C THR A 53 4.84 -3.85 12.92
N GLU A 54 3.68 -4.02 13.55
CA GLU A 54 2.64 -4.94 13.07
C GLU A 54 2.10 -4.49 11.71
N ALA A 55 1.82 -3.19 11.53
CA ALA A 55 1.39 -2.65 10.24
C ALA A 55 2.44 -2.89 9.14
N LEU A 56 3.73 -2.73 9.45
CA LEU A 56 4.84 -2.99 8.54
C LEU A 56 4.93 -4.47 8.15
N LEU A 57 4.86 -5.39 9.13
CA LEU A 57 4.90 -6.83 8.89
C LEU A 57 3.70 -7.29 8.05
N LEU A 58 2.50 -6.80 8.36
CA LEU A 58 1.29 -7.11 7.62
C LEU A 58 1.38 -6.61 6.17
N GLU A 59 1.76 -5.35 5.97
CA GLU A 59 1.99 -4.77 4.63
C GLU A 59 2.98 -5.62 3.83
N TYR A 60 4.14 -5.94 4.42
CA TYR A 60 5.17 -6.74 3.77
C TYR A 60 4.64 -8.11 3.34
N ASN A 61 3.96 -8.83 4.26
CA ASN A 61 3.43 -10.16 3.98
C ASN A 61 2.37 -10.14 2.88
N LEU A 62 1.45 -9.16 2.90
CA LEU A 62 0.42 -9.02 1.88
C LEU A 62 1.01 -8.63 0.51
N ILE A 63 1.98 -7.70 0.46
CA ILE A 63 2.66 -7.35 -0.80
C ILE A 63 3.41 -8.57 -1.34
N LYS A 64 4.08 -9.34 -0.49
CA LYS A 64 4.80 -10.55 -0.90
C LYS A 64 3.86 -11.63 -1.44
N ALA A 65 2.70 -11.82 -0.80
CA ALA A 65 1.71 -12.81 -1.20
C ALA A 65 0.99 -12.44 -2.50
N HIS A 66 0.57 -11.18 -2.66
CA HIS A 66 -0.31 -10.74 -3.74
C HIS A 66 0.40 -10.03 -4.89
N LYS A 67 1.61 -9.49 -4.65
CA LYS A 67 2.41 -8.72 -5.61
C LYS A 67 1.58 -7.72 -6.44
N PRO A 68 0.85 -6.78 -5.80
CA PRO A 68 -0.07 -5.91 -6.52
C PRO A 68 0.64 -5.07 -7.58
N ARG A 69 -0.02 -4.86 -8.72
CA ARG A 69 0.53 -4.14 -9.86
C ARG A 69 1.09 -2.77 -9.50
N PHE A 70 0.34 -1.98 -8.72
CA PHE A 70 0.76 -0.63 -8.37
C PHE A 70 1.80 -0.58 -7.26
N ASN A 71 1.97 -1.62 -6.44
CA ASN A 71 3.12 -1.71 -5.52
C ASN A 71 4.45 -1.83 -6.27
N VAL A 72 4.45 -2.40 -7.48
CA VAL A 72 5.63 -2.46 -8.36
C VAL A 72 5.81 -1.15 -9.13
N VAL A 73 4.74 -0.63 -9.73
CA VAL A 73 4.79 0.59 -10.58
C VAL A 73 5.08 1.85 -9.78
N LEU A 74 4.56 1.94 -8.55
CA LEU A 74 4.78 3.04 -7.61
C LEU A 74 5.98 2.81 -6.68
N ARG A 75 6.77 1.75 -6.92
CA ARG A 75 7.95 1.48 -6.11
C ARG A 75 8.95 2.61 -6.30
N ASP A 76 9.14 3.36 -5.22
CA ASP A 76 10.31 4.21 -5.03
C ASP A 76 11.51 3.32 -4.64
N ASP A 77 12.72 3.81 -4.81
CA ASP A 77 13.98 3.19 -4.38
C ASP A 77 14.09 2.88 -2.87
N LYS A 78 13.04 3.19 -2.09
CA LYS A 78 12.82 2.81 -0.68
C LYS A 78 12.57 1.31 -0.52
N SER A 79 13.58 0.52 -0.83
CA SER A 79 13.67 -0.86 -0.39
C SER A 79 13.93 -0.85 1.12
N PHE A 80 13.04 -1.43 1.93
CA PHE A 80 13.31 -1.62 3.36
C PHE A 80 14.27 -2.81 3.52
N PRO A 81 15.55 -2.59 3.87
CA PRO A 81 16.41 -3.71 4.26
C PRO A 81 15.82 -4.31 5.54
N TYR A 82 15.54 -5.61 5.53
CA TYR A 82 15.14 -6.37 6.70
C TYR A 82 16.21 -7.41 7.00
N ILE A 83 16.64 -7.48 8.26
CA ILE A 83 17.54 -8.49 8.77
C ILE A 83 16.69 -9.48 9.57
N GLN A 84 16.64 -10.72 9.12
CA GLN A 84 16.07 -11.83 9.89
C GLN A 84 17.16 -12.39 10.79
N VAL A 85 16.96 -12.34 12.11
CA VAL A 85 17.77 -13.09 13.06
C VAL A 85 17.05 -14.41 13.33
N GLN A 86 17.73 -15.53 13.07
CA GLN A 86 17.29 -16.85 13.51
C GLN A 86 18.21 -17.26 14.66
N ASP A 87 17.63 -17.50 15.83
CA ASP A 87 18.36 -18.15 16.93
C ASP A 87 18.24 -19.67 16.76
N ALA A 88 19.38 -20.37 16.88
CA ALA A 88 19.52 -21.82 16.75
C ALA A 88 19.28 -22.54 18.08
#